data_AF-A0AAP0B341-F1
#
_entry.id   AF-A0AAP0B341-F1
#
_cell.length_a   1.000
_cell.length_b   1.000
_cell.length_c   1.000
_cell.angle_alpha   90.00
_cell.angle_beta   90.00
_cell.angle_gamma   90.00
#
_symmetry.space_group_name_H-M   'P 1'
#
loop_
_entity.id
_entity.type
_entity.pdbx_description
1 polymer ?
#
loop_
_entity_poly.entity_id
_entity_poly.type
_entity_poly.pdbx_seq_one_letter_code
_entity_poly.pdbx_strand_id
1 'polypeptide(L)'
;MPVHTPSHWCLLVCNMKHCRWDFYDSLPHSRHRSSLSSLVGSFIEDADSALPPNMLDWKIEPVEGIPKQRNGTDCGMFVLKFMEAALSTSEITWEKNKDWQDEMPRFRAEIAAGFFRVFHELILSNVPGHNMNE
;
A
#
# COMPACT_ATOMS: atom_id res chain seq x y z
N MET A 1 4.28 -2.15 3.03
CA MET A 1 3.64 -2.66 4.25
C MET A 1 2.52 -1.72 4.69
N PRO A 2 1.25 -2.17 4.71
CA PRO A 2 0.17 -1.39 5.31
C PRO A 2 0.38 -1.29 6.82
N VAL A 3 0.14 -0.10 7.38
CA VAL A 3 0.30 0.20 8.82
C VAL A 3 -1.04 0.64 9.36
N HIS A 4 -1.59 -0.11 10.31
CA HIS A 4 -2.81 0.25 11.01
C HIS A 4 -2.50 1.01 12.28
N THR A 5 -3.04 2.21 12.41
CA THR A 5 -3.18 2.92 13.67
C THR A 5 -4.66 2.82 14.11
N PRO A 6 -5.03 3.10 15.37
CA PRO A 6 -6.37 2.76 15.91
C PRO A 6 -7.60 3.17 15.07
N SER A 7 -7.49 4.12 14.16
CA SER A 7 -8.59 4.56 13.29
C SER A 7 -8.15 4.90 11.86
N HIS A 8 -6.96 4.47 11.42
CA HIS A 8 -6.41 4.92 10.14
C HIS A 8 -5.36 3.97 9.58
N TRP A 9 -5.43 3.72 8.27
CA TRP A 9 -4.44 2.94 7.53
C TRP A 9 -3.48 3.87 6.78
N CYS A 10 -2.18 3.62 6.96
CA CYS A 10 -1.09 4.24 6.24
C CYS A 10 -0.33 3.18 5.44
N LEU A 11 0.60 3.62 4.59
CA LEU A 11 1.51 2.72 3.88
C LEU A 11 2.96 3.12 4.16
N LEU A 12 3.76 2.13 4.57
CA LEU A 12 5.20 2.24 4.67
C LEU A 12 5.84 1.44 3.54
N VAL A 13 6.66 2.07 2.71
CA VAL A 13 7.36 1.43 1.58
C VAL A 13 8.85 1.45 1.83
N CYS A 14 9.50 0.29 1.71
CA CYS A 14 10.95 0.21 1.69
C CYS A 14 11.46 0.66 0.30
N ASN A 15 12.10 1.82 0.23
CA ASN A 15 12.64 2.35 -1.02
C ASN A 15 14.13 2.01 -1.13
N MET A 16 14.41 0.85 -1.72
CA MET A 16 15.77 0.34 -1.91
C MET A 16 16.63 1.24 -2.81
N LYS A 17 16.02 1.96 -3.75
CA LYS A 17 16.73 2.85 -4.68
C LYS A 17 17.32 4.07 -3.97
N HIS A 18 16.59 4.61 -3.00
CA HIS A 18 16.97 5.82 -2.26
C HIS A 18 17.43 5.55 -0.82
N CYS A 19 17.54 4.29 -0.42
CA CYS A 19 17.94 3.88 0.93
C CYS A 19 17.13 4.59 2.03
N ARG A 20 15.80 4.58 1.89
CA ARG A 20 14.87 5.20 2.84
C ARG A 20 13.56 4.44 2.95
N TRP A 21 12.75 4.81 3.93
CA TRP A 21 11.38 4.35 4.09
C TRP A 21 10.42 5.48 3.69
N ASP A 22 9.63 5.27 2.65
CA ASP A 22 8.61 6.22 2.19
C ASP A 22 7.31 5.99 2.97
N PHE A 23 6.84 7.02 3.68
CA PHE A 23 5.63 6.98 4.49
C PHE A 23 4.48 7.75 3.82
N TYR A 24 3.46 7.00 3.39
CA TYR A 24 2.26 7.52 2.77
C TYR A 24 1.13 7.61 3.78
N ASP A 25 0.60 8.81 3.94
CA ASP A 25 -0.50 9.12 4.85
C ASP A 25 -1.51 10.07 4.18
N SER A 26 -2.67 9.53 3.82
CA SER A 26 -3.77 10.27 3.19
C SER A 26 -4.50 11.19 4.16
N LEU A 27 -4.35 11.02 5.49
CA LEU A 27 -4.94 11.84 6.54
C LEU A 27 -3.88 12.17 7.60
N PRO A 28 -2.92 13.05 7.29
CA PRO A 28 -1.71 13.23 8.08
C PRO A 28 -1.99 13.64 9.53
N HIS A 29 -1.47 12.83 10.46
CA HIS A 29 -1.41 13.17 11.88
C HIS A 29 -0.04 12.81 12.44
N SER A 30 0.56 13.70 13.23
CA SER A 30 1.84 13.48 13.92
C SER A 30 1.94 12.13 14.67
N ARG A 31 0.84 11.66 15.26
CA ARG A 31 0.78 10.40 16.02
C ARG A 31 0.92 9.16 15.15
N HIS A 32 0.65 9.22 13.85
CA HIS A 32 0.78 8.04 12.98
C HIS A 32 2.24 7.61 12.79
N ARG A 33 3.21 8.47 13.13
CA ARG A 33 4.64 8.19 12.97
C ARG A 33 5.31 7.63 14.23
N SER A 34 4.66 7.72 15.40
CA SER A 34 5.33 7.43 16.68
C SER A 34 5.78 5.99 16.83
N SER A 35 5.17 5.05 16.12
CA SER A 35 5.49 3.61 16.18
C SER A 35 6.29 3.09 14.99
N LEU A 36 6.60 3.93 13.99
CA LEU A 36 7.19 3.44 12.73
C LEU A 36 8.61 2.90 12.91
N SER A 37 9.43 3.54 13.74
CA SER A 37 10.79 3.05 14.02
C SER A 37 10.78 1.68 14.70
N SER A 38 9.90 1.47 15.69
CA SER A 38 9.73 0.17 16.33
C SER A 38 9.21 -0.88 15.35
N LEU A 39 8.27 -0.51 14.48
CA LEU A 39 7.74 -1.41 13.45
C LEU A 39 8.80 -1.84 12.44
N VAL A 40 9.66 -0.91 11.99
CA VAL A 40 10.81 -1.22 11.12
C VAL A 40 11.78 -2.15 11.84
N GLY A 41 12.05 -1.90 13.12
CA GLY A 41 12.88 -2.77 13.97
C GLY A 41 12.38 -4.21 13.98
N SER A 42 11.10 -4.41 14.35
CA SER A 42 10.49 -5.74 14.39
C SER A 42 10.45 -6.41 13.02
N PHE A 43 10.16 -5.67 11.94
CA PHE A 43 10.15 -6.23 10.59
C PHE A 43 11.54 -6.75 10.15
N ILE A 44 12.60 -6.03 10.49
CA ILE A 44 13.97 -6.45 10.17
C ILE A 44 14.37 -7.65 11.03
N GLU A 45 14.00 -7.67 12.31
CA GLU A 45 14.20 -8.82 13.20
C GLU A 45 13.49 -10.08 12.68
N ASP A 46 12.22 -9.95 12.27
CA ASP A 46 11.42 -11.04 11.67
C ASP A 46 12.01 -11.54 10.34
N ALA A 47 12.66 -10.65 9.59
CA ALA A 47 13.32 -10.99 8.33
C ALA A 47 14.70 -11.64 8.53
N ASP A 48 15.20 -11.73 9.76
CA ASP A 48 16.50 -12.28 10.13
C ASP A 48 17.63 -11.74 9.22
N SER A 49 18.30 -12.62 8.47
CA SER A 49 19.42 -12.29 7.60
C SER A 49 19.01 -12.04 6.14
N ALA A 50 17.70 -12.09 5.83
CA ALA A 50 17.20 -11.90 4.47
C ALA A 50 17.25 -10.43 4.01
N LEU A 51 17.36 -9.48 4.95
CA LEU A 51 17.43 -8.05 4.67
C LEU A 51 18.74 -7.41 5.16
N PRO A 52 19.24 -6.36 4.49
CA PRO A 52 20.41 -5.61 4.94
C PRO A 52 20.22 -4.99 6.34
N PRO A 53 21.12 -5.23 7.31
CA PRO A 53 20.99 -4.68 8.66
C PRO A 53 20.99 -3.15 8.73
N ASN A 54 21.67 -2.49 7.79
CA ASN A 54 21.76 -1.04 7.72
C ASN A 54 20.42 -0.36 7.34
N MET A 55 19.37 -1.13 7.03
CA MET A 55 18.02 -0.60 6.82
C MET A 55 17.41 0.00 8.09
N LEU A 56 17.91 -0.34 9.28
CA LEU A 56 17.53 0.30 10.54
C LEU A 56 17.97 1.77 10.60
N ASP A 57 19.07 2.10 9.92
CA ASP A 57 19.62 3.46 9.89
C ASP A 57 18.94 4.35 8.84
N TRP A 58 18.09 3.75 7.99
CA TRP A 58 17.42 4.47 6.91
C TRP A 58 16.33 5.40 7.47
N LYS A 59 16.27 6.62 6.93
CA LYS A 59 15.28 7.61 7.35
C LYS A 59 13.87 7.18 6.95
N ILE A 60 12.90 7.52 7.80
CA ILE A 60 11.47 7.41 7.49
C ILE A 60 10.99 8.81 7.06
N GLU A 61 10.66 8.96 5.78
CA GLU A 61 10.31 10.24 5.18
C GLU A 61 8.85 10.24 4.72
N PRO A 62 8.05 11.27 5.08
CA PRO A 62 6.72 11.39 4.52
C PRO A 62 6.78 11.73 3.03
N VAL A 63 5.93 11.09 2.24
CA VAL A 63 5.81 11.46 0.82
C VAL A 63 4.93 12.71 0.70
N GLU A 64 5.51 13.77 0.16
CA GLU A 64 4.85 15.05 -0.03
C GLU A 64 4.03 15.11 -1.32
N GLY A 65 3.09 16.06 -1.40
CA GLY A 65 2.28 16.28 -2.59
C GLY A 65 1.22 15.21 -2.88
N ILE A 66 1.19 14.11 -2.12
CA ILE A 66 0.28 12.99 -2.35
C ILE A 66 -1.20 13.37 -2.15
N PRO A 67 -2.13 12.72 -2.89
CA PRO A 67 -3.57 12.87 -2.71
C PRO A 67 -3.99 12.64 -1.26
N LYS A 68 -4.92 13.47 -0.78
CA LYS A 68 -5.44 13.41 0.60
C LYS A 68 -6.89 12.96 0.62
N GLN A 69 -7.23 12.14 1.60
CA GLN A 69 -8.62 11.77 1.83
C GLN A 69 -9.36 12.93 2.50
N ARG A 70 -10.67 13.03 2.22
CA ARG A 70 -11.55 14.04 2.84
C ARG A 70 -12.57 13.42 3.81
N ASN A 71 -12.56 12.10 3.97
CA ASN A 71 -13.44 11.36 4.87
C ASN A 71 -12.65 10.43 5.81
N GLY A 72 -13.36 9.70 6.69
CA GLY A 72 -12.77 8.77 7.66
C GLY A 72 -12.76 7.30 7.23
N THR A 73 -13.23 6.95 6.03
CA THR A 73 -13.50 5.55 5.64
C THR A 73 -12.68 5.06 4.47
N ASP A 74 -12.13 5.95 3.64
CA ASP A 74 -11.43 5.57 2.41
C ASP A 74 -9.92 5.31 2.60
N CYS A 75 -9.38 5.38 3.83
CA CYS A 75 -7.93 5.19 4.07
C CYS A 75 -7.38 3.88 3.49
N GLY A 76 -8.15 2.79 3.57
CA GLY A 76 -7.77 1.52 2.94
C GLY A 76 -7.69 1.59 1.42
N MET A 77 -8.61 2.31 0.76
CA MET A 77 -8.57 2.54 -0.69
C MET A 77 -7.37 3.39 -1.09
N PHE A 78 -7.06 4.44 -0.32
CA PHE A 78 -5.86 5.25 -0.54
C PHE A 78 -4.59 4.41 -0.40
N VAL A 79 -4.50 3.54 0.61
CA VAL A 79 -3.36 2.62 0.77
C VAL A 79 -3.18 1.72 -0.45
N LEU A 80 -4.26 1.14 -1.00
CA LEU A 80 -4.18 0.31 -2.22
C LEU A 80 -3.69 1.11 -3.42
N LYS A 81 -4.20 2.32 -3.63
CA LYS A 81 -3.76 3.18 -4.75
C LYS A 81 -2.32 3.68 -4.56
N PHE A 82 -1.88 3.94 -3.32
CA PHE A 82 -0.47 4.23 -3.04
C PHE A 82 0.44 3.03 -3.29
N MET A 83 -0.01 1.80 -3.01
CA MET A 83 0.75 0.59 -3.36
C MET A 83 0.90 0.45 -4.87
N GLU A 84 -0.19 0.61 -5.62
CA GLU A 84 -0.16 0.61 -7.10
C GLU A 84 0.83 1.66 -7.63
N ALA A 85 0.78 2.87 -7.05
CA ALA A 85 1.71 3.94 -7.38
C ALA A 85 3.17 3.59 -7.08
N ALA A 86 3.45 3.02 -5.90
CA ALA A 86 4.81 2.66 -5.49
C ALA A 86 5.40 1.49 -6.29
N LEU A 87 4.56 0.63 -6.85
CA LEU A 87 4.97 -0.49 -7.70
C LEU A 87 5.07 -0.10 -9.19
N SER A 88 4.55 1.06 -9.57
CA SER A 88 4.62 1.56 -10.94
C SER A 88 6.07 1.84 -11.34
N THR A 89 6.44 1.45 -12.57
CA THR A 89 7.74 1.78 -13.17
C THR A 89 7.77 3.21 -13.73
N SER A 90 6.61 3.87 -13.83
CA SER A 90 6.48 5.24 -14.32
C SER A 90 6.57 6.24 -13.17
N GLU A 91 7.27 7.36 -13.38
CA GLU A 91 7.28 8.45 -12.41
C GLU A 91 5.87 9.02 -12.25
N ILE A 92 5.39 9.05 -11.01
CA ILE A 92 4.10 9.64 -10.67
C ILE A 92 4.28 11.11 -10.34
N THR A 93 3.56 11.94 -11.09
CA THR A 93 3.37 13.35 -10.77
C THR A 93 2.08 13.50 -9.96
N TRP A 94 2.20 13.71 -8.65
CA TRP A 94 1.05 13.78 -7.76
C TRP A 94 0.13 14.97 -8.07
N GLU A 95 0.66 16.06 -8.61
CA GLU A 95 -0.09 17.25 -9.02
C GLU A 95 -1.22 16.94 -9.99
N LYS A 96 -1.00 15.99 -10.91
CA LYS A 96 -1.99 15.57 -11.91
C LYS A 96 -2.97 14.53 -11.39
N ASN A 97 -2.78 14.05 -10.16
CA ASN A 97 -3.50 12.93 -9.56
C ASN A 97 -4.16 13.29 -8.23
N LYS A 98 -4.35 14.59 -7.91
CA LYS A 98 -4.81 15.05 -6.60
C LYS A 98 -6.26 14.67 -6.26
N ASP A 99 -7.09 14.45 -7.26
CA ASP A 99 -8.55 14.32 -7.09
C ASP A 99 -9.03 12.87 -6.84
N TRP A 100 -8.17 12.02 -6.26
CA TRP A 100 -8.51 10.63 -5.97
C TRP A 100 -9.78 10.46 -5.16
N GLN A 101 -10.07 11.39 -4.25
CA GLN A 101 -11.28 11.31 -3.42
C GLN A 101 -12.58 11.37 -4.25
N ASP A 102 -12.59 12.08 -5.38
CA ASP A 102 -13.74 12.14 -6.29
C ASP A 102 -13.89 10.85 -7.11
N GLU A 103 -12.78 10.15 -7.36
CA GLU A 103 -12.71 8.88 -8.09
C GLU A 103 -13.04 7.65 -7.23
N MET A 104 -13.27 7.81 -5.92
CA MET A 104 -13.48 6.69 -5.01
C MET A 104 -14.63 5.74 -5.40
N PRO A 105 -15.77 6.18 -5.94
CA PRO A 105 -16.78 5.27 -6.47
C PRO A 105 -16.21 4.31 -7.53
N ARG A 106 -15.39 4.83 -8.46
CA ARG A 106 -14.73 4.02 -9.48
C ARG A 106 -13.69 3.10 -8.87
N PHE A 107 -12.79 3.60 -8.05
CA PHE A 107 -11.74 2.76 -7.43
C PHE A 107 -12.32 1.63 -6.59
N ARG A 108 -13.38 1.89 -5.81
CA ARG A 108 -14.07 0.84 -5.04
C ARG A 108 -14.66 -0.23 -5.96
N ALA A 109 -15.29 0.18 -7.06
CA ALA A 109 -15.83 -0.75 -8.05
C ALA A 109 -14.72 -1.59 -8.72
N GLU A 110 -13.58 -0.98 -9.07
CA GLU A 110 -12.43 -1.67 -9.66
C GLU A 110 -11.85 -2.73 -8.73
N ILE A 111 -11.62 -2.38 -7.46
CA ILE A 111 -11.11 -3.32 -6.46
C ILE A 111 -12.11 -4.46 -6.22
N ALA A 112 -13.40 -4.15 -6.07
CA ALA A 112 -14.43 -5.17 -5.90
C ALA A 112 -14.50 -6.13 -7.10
N ALA A 113 -14.48 -5.60 -8.33
CA ALA A 113 -14.45 -6.40 -9.55
C ALA A 113 -13.20 -7.28 -9.64
N GLY A 114 -12.04 -6.76 -9.21
CA GLY A 114 -10.80 -7.53 -9.09
C GLY A 114 -10.94 -8.74 -8.16
N PHE A 115 -11.53 -8.56 -6.97
CA PHE A 115 -11.80 -9.67 -6.05
C PHE A 115 -12.74 -10.72 -6.65
N PHE A 116 -13.82 -10.30 -7.30
CA PHE A 116 -14.74 -11.23 -7.96
C PHE A 116 -14.05 -12.02 -9.06
N ARG A 117 -13.19 -11.39 -9.87
CA ARG A 117 -12.44 -12.08 -10.92
C ARG A 117 -11.51 -13.15 -10.36
N VAL A 118 -10.68 -12.79 -9.37
CA VAL A 118 -9.74 -13.73 -8.73
C VAL A 118 -10.50 -14.88 -8.07
N PHE A 119 -11.59 -14.60 -7.36
CA PHE A 119 -12.38 -15.63 -6.70
C PHE A 119 -13.06 -16.56 -7.71
N HIS A 120 -13.58 -16.01 -8.81
CA HIS A 120 -14.16 -16.80 -9.90
C HIS A 120 -13.12 -17.73 -10.54
N GLU A 121 -11.91 -17.22 -10.84
CA GLU A 121 -10.80 -18.02 -11.36
C GLU A 121 -10.39 -19.15 -10.40
N LEU A 122 -10.31 -18.87 -9.09
CA LEU A 122 -9.99 -19.85 -8.06
C LEU A 122 -11.07 -20.93 -7.91
N ILE A 123 -12.34 -20.59 -8.06
CA ILE A 123 -13.42 -21.58 -8.06
C ILE A 123 -13.24 -22.50 -9.27
N LEU A 124 -13.08 -21.94 -10.47
CA LEU A 124 -12.95 -22.72 -11.70
C LEU A 124 -11.71 -23.63 -11.68
N SER A 125 -10.58 -23.16 -11.14
CA SER A 125 -9.35 -23.97 -11.04
C SER A 125 -9.47 -25.16 -10.07
N ASN A 126 -10.44 -25.14 -9.15
CA ASN A 126 -10.64 -26.17 -8.13
C ASN A 126 -11.85 -27.08 -8.42
N VAL A 127 -12.50 -26.96 -9.58
CA VAL A 127 -13.53 -27.92 -10.02
C VAL A 127 -12.83 -29.18 -10.58
N PRO A 128 -12.99 -30.36 -9.97
CA PRO A 128 -12.44 -31.59 -10.51
C PRO A 128 -13.09 -31.92 -11.84
N GLY A 129 -12.29 -32.01 -12.92
CA GLY A 129 -12.75 -32.46 -14.25
C GLY A 129 -12.64 -31.47 -15.39
N HIS A 130 -12.11 -30.24 -15.18
CA HIS A 130 -11.88 -29.29 -16.27
C HIS A 130 -10.44 -29.36 -16.83
N ASN A 131 -10.00 -30.57 -17.19
CA ASN A 131 -8.94 -30.74 -18.20
C ASN A 131 -9.63 -31.07 -19.51
N MET A 132 -10.04 -30.04 -20.27
CA MET A 132 -10.43 -30.24 -21.66
C MET A 132 -9.17 -30.21 -22.54
N ASN A 133 -8.56 -31.39 -22.68
CA ASN A 133 -7.95 -31.78 -23.94
C ASN A 133 -8.98 -32.63 -24.67
N GLU A 134 -9.97 -32.00 -25.32
CA GLU A 134 -10.70 -32.50 -26.48
C GLU A 134 -11.07 -31.31 -27.38
#